data_AF-A0AB36E2Q0-F1
#
_entry.id   AF-A0AB36E2Q0-F1
#
_cell.length_a   1.000
_cell.length_b   1.000
_cell.length_c   1.000
_cell.angle_alpha   90.00
_cell.angle_beta   90.00
_cell.angle_gamma   90.00
#
_symmetry.space_group_name_H-M   'P 1'
#
loop_
_entity.id
_entity.type
_entity.pdbx_description
1 polymer ?
#
loop_
_entity_poly.entity_id
_entity_poly.type
_entity_poly.pdbx_seq_one_letter_code
_entity_poly.pdbx_strand_id
1 'polypeptide(L)' 'MQKNTSLDSQVGGDHYKNLKIQPVVFITENNIGYCEGNIIKYVCRYKHKNGLEDLMKARHYIDILIENEKSKQSEPK' A
#
# COMPACT_ATOMS: atom_id res chain seq x y z
N MET A 1 -20.54 17.40 -17.44
CA MET A 1 -20.79 16.34 -16.43
C MET A 1 -19.44 15.86 -15.95
N GLN A 2 -19.11 16.04 -14.66
CA GLN A 2 -17.88 15.45 -14.11
C GLN A 2 -18.05 13.92 -14.14
N LYS A 3 -17.11 13.20 -14.76
CA LYS A 3 -17.07 11.73 -14.72
C LYS A 3 -16.69 11.33 -13.29
N ASN A 4 -17.65 10.83 -12.52
CA ASN A 4 -17.36 10.13 -11.28
C ASN A 4 -16.65 8.82 -11.64
N THR A 5 -15.40 8.70 -11.20
CA THR A 5 -14.55 7.52 -11.37
C THR A 5 -14.62 6.63 -10.13
N SER A 6 -14.05 5.43 -10.23
CA SER A 6 -13.88 4.55 -9.07
C SER A 6 -12.96 5.15 -7.99
N LEU A 7 -12.20 6.22 -8.28
CA LEU A 7 -11.40 6.94 -7.30
C LEU A 7 -12.25 7.89 -6.44
N ASP A 8 -13.41 8.32 -6.91
CA ASP A 8 -14.28 9.27 -6.20
C ASP A 8 -15.20 8.58 -5.18
N SER A 9 -15.37 7.26 -5.31
CA SER A 9 -16.20 6.42 -4.44
C SER A 9 -15.34 5.40 -3.69
N GLN A 10 -15.62 5.19 -2.41
CA GLN A 10 -14.92 4.19 -1.60
C GLN A 10 -15.95 3.48 -0.73
N VAL A 11 -15.90 2.14 -0.72
CA VAL A 11 -16.74 1.30 0.13
C VAL A 11 -16.06 1.11 1.49
N GLY A 12 -16.81 1.27 2.58
CA GLY A 12 -16.29 1.05 3.94
C GLY A 12 -15.39 2.17 4.47
N GLY A 13 -15.73 3.43 4.17
CA GLY A 13 -15.12 4.65 4.73
C GLY A 13 -14.61 5.63 3.67
N ASP A 14 -13.73 6.57 4.05
CA ASP A 14 -13.17 7.62 3.20
C ASP A 14 -11.63 7.80 3.32
N HIS A 15 -10.96 6.84 3.95
CA HIS A 15 -9.53 6.89 4.33
C HIS A 15 -8.49 7.14 3.22
N TYR A 16 -8.84 7.09 1.94
CA TYR A 16 -7.94 7.53 0.84
C TYR A 16 -8.41 8.79 0.12
N LYS A 17 -9.69 9.19 0.24
CA LYS A 17 -10.27 10.30 -0.53
C LYS A 17 -9.66 11.65 -0.18
N ASN A 18 -9.18 11.79 1.05
CA ASN A 18 -8.58 13.02 1.55
C ASN A 18 -7.08 13.15 1.21
N LEU A 19 -6.50 12.14 0.56
CA LEU A 19 -5.10 12.18 0.12
C LEU A 19 -4.99 12.92 -1.21
N LYS A 20 -3.95 13.74 -1.35
CA LYS A 20 -3.65 14.44 -2.62
C LYS A 20 -3.44 13.46 -3.78
N ILE A 21 -2.85 12.31 -3.49
CA ILE A 21 -2.66 11.18 -4.42
C ILE A 21 -3.10 9.93 -3.67
N GLN A 22 -4.06 9.19 -4.23
CA GLN A 22 -4.49 7.93 -3.64
C GLN A 22 -3.41 6.85 -3.83
N PRO A 23 -3.17 5.97 -2.85
CA PRO A 23 -2.12 4.95 -2.94
C PRO A 23 -2.19 4.11 -4.21
N VAL A 24 -3.40 3.72 -4.64
CA VAL A 24 -3.58 2.92 -5.86
C VAL A 24 -3.02 3.63 -7.11
N VAL A 25 -3.21 4.95 -7.22
CA VAL A 25 -2.68 5.74 -8.34
C VAL A 25 -1.15 5.76 -8.27
N PHE A 26 -0.58 6.10 -7.11
CA PHE A 26 0.87 6.14 -6.95
C PHE A 26 1.54 4.78 -7.26
N ILE A 27 0.94 3.69 -6.77
CA ILE A 27 1.45 2.32 -6.95
C ILE A 27 1.40 1.91 -8.43
N THR A 28 0.27 2.13 -9.10
CA THR A 28 0.08 1.74 -10.50
C THR A 28 0.95 2.56 -11.45
N GLU A 29 1.00 3.88 -11.30
CA GLU A 29 1.79 4.76 -12.17
C GLU A 29 3.31 4.51 -12.07
N ASN A 30 3.78 4.00 -10.92
CA ASN A 30 5.20 3.70 -10.70
C ASN A 30 5.54 2.20 -10.86
N ASN A 31 4.60 1.37 -11.33
CA ASN A 31 4.78 -0.08 -11.48
C ASN A 31 5.30 -0.77 -10.20
N ILE A 32 4.82 -0.32 -9.04
CA ILE A 32 5.27 -0.82 -7.74
C ILE A 32 4.67 -2.21 -7.48
N GLY A 33 5.53 -3.12 -6.99
CA GLY A 33 5.18 -4.51 -6.69
C GLY A 33 4.12 -4.67 -5.60
N TYR A 34 3.60 -5.89 -5.48
CA TYR A 34 2.49 -6.19 -4.56
C TYR A 34 2.85 -5.92 -3.09
N CYS A 35 4.05 -6.30 -2.65
CA CYS A 35 4.45 -6.14 -1.24
C CYS A 35 4.63 -4.65 -0.90
N GLU A 36 5.41 -3.94 -1.71
CA GLU A 36 5.68 -2.51 -1.60
C GLU A 36 4.38 -1.69 -1.69
N GLY A 37 3.49 -2.07 -2.60
CA GLY A 37 2.17 -1.43 -2.74
C GLY A 37 1.31 -1.61 -1.50
N ASN A 38 1.32 -2.79 -0.88
CA ASN A 38 0.63 -3.00 0.39
C ASN A 38 1.22 -2.16 1.52
N ILE A 39 2.55 -2.04 1.60
CA ILE A 39 3.23 -1.20 2.58
C ILE A 39 2.74 0.26 2.44
N ILE A 40 2.80 0.84 1.24
CA ILE A 40 2.34 2.21 0.97
C ILE A 40 0.87 2.37 1.35
N LYS A 41 0.02 1.44 0.90
CA LYS A 41 -1.41 1.42 1.18
C LYS A 41 -1.71 1.49 2.68
N TYR A 42 -1.08 0.64 3.49
CA TYR A 42 -1.33 0.59 4.93
C TYR A 42 -0.76 1.79 5.68
N VAL A 43 0.43 2.28 5.30
CA VAL A 43 1.06 3.46 5.90
C VAL A 43 0.29 4.74 5.58
N CYS A 44 -0.35 4.86 4.42
CA CYS A 44 -1.25 5.99 4.14
C CYS A 44 -2.58 5.87 4.91
N ARG A 45 -3.03 4.66 5.20
CA ARG A 45 -4.37 4.41 5.77
C ARG A 45 -4.45 4.48 7.29
N TYR A 46 -3.39 4.14 8.01
CA TYR A 46 -3.49 3.76 9.43
C TYR A 46 -4.19 4.82 10.31
N LYS A 47 -3.94 6.11 10.09
CA LYS A 47 -4.57 7.21 10.87
C LYS A 47 -6.09 7.33 10.67
N HIS A 48 -6.61 6.71 9.60
CA HIS A 48 -7.97 6.92 9.11
C HIS A 48 -8.82 5.64 9.05
N LYS A 49 -8.25 4.47 9.38
CA LYS A 49 -9.02 3.21 9.42
C LYS A 49 -8.72 2.33 10.64
N ASN A 50 -7.58 1.63 10.66
CA ASN A 50 -7.33 0.57 11.66
C ASN A 50 -6.16 0.85 12.61
N GLY A 51 -5.55 2.05 12.59
CA GLY A 51 -4.48 2.43 13.51
C GLY A 51 -3.32 1.43 13.51
N LEU A 52 -2.96 0.93 14.70
CA LEU A 52 -1.86 0.01 14.90
C LEU A 52 -1.94 -1.25 14.01
N GLU A 53 -3.14 -1.77 13.75
CA GLU A 53 -3.31 -2.98 12.94
C GLU A 53 -2.80 -2.81 11.51
N ASP A 54 -3.02 -1.63 10.90
CA ASP A 54 -2.50 -1.34 9.56
C ASP A 54 -0.97 -1.20 9.58
N LEU A 55 -0.38 -0.61 10.63
CA LEU A 55 1.07 -0.56 10.78
C LEU A 55 1.69 -1.96 10.93
N MET A 56 1.03 -2.85 11.66
CA MET A 56 1.46 -4.24 11.80
C MET A 56 1.38 -5.01 10.47
N LYS A 57 0.34 -4.75 9.67
CA LYS A 57 0.24 -5.28 8.30
C LYS A 57 1.34 -4.74 7.39
N ALA A 58 1.65 -3.44 7.46
CA ALA A 58 2.76 -2.86 6.72
C ALA A 58 4.10 -3.52 7.09
N ARG A 59 4.37 -3.70 8.40
CA ARG A 59 5.57 -4.39 8.89
C ARG A 59 5.67 -5.82 8.35
N HIS A 60 4.59 -6.58 8.36
CA HIS A 60 4.59 -7.94 7.82
C HIS A 60 5.05 -8.00 6.35
N TYR A 61 4.60 -7.07 5.51
CA TYR A 61 5.08 -6.99 4.12
C TYR A 61 6.55 -6.56 4.01
N ILE A 62 7.06 -5.74 4.93
CA ILE A 62 8.49 -5.42 5.02
C ILE A 62 9.29 -6.68 5.37
N ASP A 63 8.81 -7.47 6.33
CA ASP A 63 9.47 -8.71 6.75
C ASP A 63 9.56 -9.71 5.58
N ILE A 64 8.48 -9.88 4.80
CA ILE A 64 8.47 -10.70 3.56
C ILE A 64 9.52 -10.21 2.56
N LEU A 65 9.63 -8.89 2.34
CA LEU A 65 10.64 -8.34 1.42
C LEU A 65 12.06 -8.65 1.91
N ILE A 66 12.32 -8.49 3.20
CA ILE A 66 13.62 -8.81 3.80
C ILE A 66 13.96 -10.29 3.63
N GLU A 67 13.01 -11.20 3.86
CA GLU A 67 13.21 -12.65 3.67
C GLU A 67 13.54 -13.01 2.23
N ASN A 68 12.84 -12.40 1.26
CA ASN A 68 13.10 -12.60 -0.16
C ASN A 68 14.50 -12.09 -0.56
N GLU A 69 14.90 -10.92 -0.08
CA GLU A 69 16.23 -10.36 -0.38
C GLU A 69 17.36 -11.17 0.27
N LYS A 70 17.16 -11.67 1.49
CA LYS A 70 18.12 -12.58 2.14
C LYS A 70 18.27 -13.87 1.34
N SER A 71 17.17 -14.44 0.85
CA SER A 71 17.19 -15.66 0.04
C SER A 71 18.00 -15.47 -1.25
N LYS A 72 17.82 -14.35 -1.95
CA LYS A 72 18.59 -14.01 -3.15
C LYS A 72 20.10 -13.85 -2.87
N GLN A 73 20.46 -13.30 -1.70
CA GLN A 73 21.87 -13.13 -1.32
C GLN A 73 22.55 -14.46 -0.98
N SER A 74 21.78 -15.48 -0.58
CA SER A 74 22.31 -16.81 -0.28
C SER A 74 22.48 -17.72 -1.51
N GLU A 75 21.97 -17.33 -2.68
CA GLU A 75 22.22 -18.06 -3.92
C GLU A 75 23.65 -17.78 -4.42
N PRO A 76 24.48 -18.81 -4.69
CA PRO A 76 25.79 -18.60 -5.30
C PRO A 76 25.59 -17.95 -6.68
N LYS A 77 26.32 -16.85 -6.92
CA LYS A 77 26.39 -16.18 -8.22
C LYS A 77 26.93 -17.10 -9.31
#